data_AF-A0A353A1W3-F1
#
_entry.id   AF-A0A353A1W3-F1
#
_cell.length_a   1.000
_cell.length_b   1.000
_cell.length_c   1.000
_cell.angle_alpha   90.00
_cell.angle_beta   90.00
_cell.angle_gamma   90.00
#
_symmetry.space_group_name_H-M   'P 1'
#
loop_
_entity.id
_entity.type
_entity.pdbx_description
1 polymer ?
#
loop_
_entity_poly.entity_id
_entity_poly.type
_entity_poly.pdbx_seq_one_letter_code
_entity_poly.pdbx_strand_id
1 'polypeptide(L)'
;MTIDKYNFAGKKAIVRVDFNVPLDENGHITDDTRIRGAMPTLKRIIADGGACIIMSHMGKPKGKVNPKLSLSQIREAVEKELGAPVAFAPDCANADEAVKALPMGQALLLENLRFYPEEEGKPVGIDKDDPAYDAAKKEMKARQKDFAKKLASYADCYVMDAFGTAHRKHASTAVIADYFDTNNKMLGYLMEKEVKAVDNVLSNIKRPFVAIMGGSKVSSKIGIIQNLLGKVDRLILCGGMTYTFAKAHGGEIGQSIVELDKLDVALDVEKKAKENGVELVLGIDSVCCTDYDFANFCVRKGAKIDVFPSNAIPAEYEGLDAGPLSREKFAKAIEGAKTILWNGPAGCFECDEFTAGSRAIGEAVAKATAEGAFSLIGGGDSVACCNKFGLADKVSYISTGGGALLEAIEGKVLPGVAAIKGE
;
A
#
# COMPACT_ATOMS: atom_id res chain seq x y z
N MET A 1 -9.56 -2.20 -23.01
CA MET A 1 -9.22 -3.62 -23.27
C MET A 1 -8.97 -4.33 -21.93
N THR A 2 -9.36 -5.59 -21.75
CA THR A 2 -8.98 -6.39 -20.57
C THR A 2 -7.94 -7.43 -20.97
N ILE A 3 -7.09 -7.85 -20.04
CA ILE A 3 -6.01 -8.81 -20.32
C ILE A 3 -6.56 -10.16 -20.83
N ASP A 4 -7.70 -10.62 -20.31
CA ASP A 4 -8.34 -11.87 -20.76
C ASP A 4 -8.79 -11.85 -22.23
N LYS A 5 -9.09 -10.67 -22.77
CA LYS A 5 -9.60 -10.49 -24.13
C LYS A 5 -8.50 -10.13 -25.14
N TYR A 6 -7.29 -9.86 -24.67
CA TYR A 6 -6.18 -9.48 -25.53
C TYR A 6 -5.47 -10.73 -26.07
N ASN A 7 -5.11 -10.73 -27.35
CA ASN A 7 -4.29 -11.77 -27.96
C ASN A 7 -2.83 -11.31 -28.02
N PHE A 8 -1.95 -11.99 -27.28
CA PHE A 8 -0.51 -11.72 -27.23
C PHE A 8 0.32 -12.49 -28.27
N ALA A 9 -0.27 -13.43 -29.01
CA ALA A 9 0.46 -14.27 -29.97
C ALA A 9 1.26 -13.41 -30.97
N GLY A 10 2.58 -13.63 -31.02
CA GLY A 10 3.47 -12.92 -31.93
C GLY A 10 3.71 -11.44 -31.59
N LYS A 11 3.30 -10.98 -30.41
CA LYS A 11 3.47 -9.59 -29.94
C LYS A 11 4.45 -9.48 -28.79
N LYS A 12 5.07 -8.31 -28.67
CA LYS A 12 5.85 -7.90 -27.51
C LYS A 12 4.95 -7.06 -26.59
N ALA A 13 4.82 -7.46 -25.34
CA ALA A 13 4.10 -6.72 -24.30
C ALA A 13 5.10 -6.10 -23.33
N ILE A 14 5.06 -4.78 -23.13
CA ILE A 14 5.81 -4.13 -22.05
C ILE A 14 4.94 -4.08 -20.80
N VAL A 15 5.46 -4.62 -19.69
CA VAL A 15 4.71 -4.80 -18.44
C VAL A 15 5.38 -4.02 -17.31
N ARG A 16 4.64 -3.09 -16.71
CA ARG A 16 5.06 -2.42 -15.48
C ARG A 16 4.69 -3.28 -14.28
N VAL A 17 5.68 -3.82 -13.59
CA VAL A 17 5.49 -4.62 -12.36
C VAL A 17 6.10 -3.91 -11.15
N ASP A 18 5.67 -4.29 -9.94
CA ASP A 18 6.31 -3.86 -8.69
C ASP A 18 7.26 -4.94 -8.20
N PHE A 19 8.52 -4.94 -8.65
CA PHE A 19 9.58 -5.82 -8.10
C PHE A 19 10.49 -5.09 -7.11
N ASN A 20 9.99 -4.09 -6.39
CA ASN A 20 10.73 -3.49 -5.29
C ASN A 20 10.64 -4.42 -4.07
N VAL A 21 11.42 -5.49 -4.07
CA VAL A 21 11.51 -6.52 -3.03
C VAL A 21 12.62 -6.20 -2.02
N PRO A 22 12.46 -6.58 -0.74
CA PRO A 22 13.54 -6.44 0.23
C PRO A 22 14.68 -7.42 -0.09
N LEU A 23 15.91 -6.91 0.00
CA LEU A 23 17.14 -7.69 -0.16
C LEU A 23 17.91 -7.67 1.15
N ASP A 24 18.56 -8.78 1.50
CA ASP A 24 19.53 -8.84 2.60
C ASP A 24 20.85 -8.12 2.21
N GLU A 25 21.81 -8.09 3.14
CA GLU A 25 23.13 -7.46 2.92
C GLU A 25 23.93 -8.11 1.78
N ASN A 26 23.61 -9.36 1.43
CA ASN A 26 24.25 -10.14 0.38
C ASN A 26 23.50 -10.05 -0.97
N GLY A 27 22.39 -9.30 -1.03
CA GLY A 27 21.58 -9.16 -2.24
C GLY A 27 20.55 -10.27 -2.46
N HIS A 28 20.32 -11.14 -1.48
CA HIS A 28 19.29 -12.19 -1.58
C HIS A 28 17.91 -11.66 -1.22
N ILE A 29 16.89 -12.15 -1.93
CA ILE A 29 15.49 -11.79 -1.69
C ILE A 29 15.04 -12.39 -0.36
N THR A 30 14.57 -11.53 0.56
CA THR A 30 14.02 -11.97 1.86
C THR A 30 12.50 -12.15 1.84
N ASP A 31 11.82 -11.52 0.88
CA ASP A 31 10.38 -11.69 0.61
C ASP A 31 10.10 -11.54 -0.89
N ASP A 32 9.62 -12.60 -1.52
CA ASP A 32 9.33 -12.70 -2.95
C ASP A 32 7.85 -12.45 -3.30
N THR A 33 7.03 -12.05 -2.33
CA THR A 33 5.57 -11.87 -2.50
C THR A 33 5.21 -10.99 -3.70
N ARG A 34 6.00 -9.93 -3.93
CA ARG A 34 5.78 -9.04 -5.08
C ARG A 34 6.14 -9.66 -6.42
N ILE A 35 7.16 -10.51 -6.46
CA ILE A 35 7.54 -11.27 -7.66
C ILE A 35 6.41 -12.24 -8.00
N ARG A 36 5.99 -13.06 -7.03
CA ARG A 36 4.87 -14.01 -7.19
C ARG A 36 3.57 -13.32 -7.61
N GLY A 37 3.30 -12.13 -7.06
CA GLY A 37 2.10 -11.34 -7.37
C GLY A 37 1.93 -10.98 -8.86
N ALA A 38 3.03 -10.69 -9.56
CA ALA A 38 2.99 -10.34 -11.00
C ALA A 38 2.96 -11.57 -11.92
N MET A 39 3.34 -12.75 -11.43
CA MET A 39 3.49 -13.96 -12.27
C MET A 39 2.23 -14.34 -13.06
N PRO A 40 1.00 -14.24 -12.54
CA PRO A 40 -0.20 -14.55 -13.33
C PRO A 40 -0.26 -13.76 -14.65
N THR A 41 0.10 -12.47 -14.60
CA THR A 41 0.12 -11.58 -15.77
C THR A 41 1.22 -11.96 -16.74
N LEU A 42 2.44 -12.16 -16.24
CA LEU A 42 3.59 -12.49 -17.09
C LEU A 42 3.42 -13.87 -17.75
N LYS A 43 2.97 -14.88 -16.99
CA LYS A 43 2.71 -16.23 -17.49
C LYS A 43 1.62 -16.24 -18.56
N ARG A 44 0.58 -15.42 -18.42
CA ARG A 44 -0.47 -15.29 -19.44
C ARG A 44 0.09 -14.81 -20.78
N ILE A 45 0.95 -13.78 -20.77
CA ILE A 45 1.57 -13.25 -21.98
C ILE A 45 2.40 -14.32 -22.69
N ILE A 46 3.22 -15.05 -21.92
CA ILE A 46 4.08 -16.13 -22.44
C ILE A 46 3.24 -17.30 -22.98
N ALA A 47 2.21 -17.72 -22.24
CA ALA A 47 1.34 -18.84 -22.61
C ALA A 47 0.56 -18.59 -23.91
N ASP A 48 0.21 -17.33 -24.17
CA ASP A 48 -0.46 -16.91 -25.41
C ASP A 48 0.49 -16.78 -26.60
N GLY A 49 1.79 -17.06 -26.43
CA GLY A 49 2.80 -16.96 -27.48
C GLY A 49 3.34 -15.54 -27.72
N GLY A 50 3.19 -14.65 -26.73
CA GLY A 50 3.83 -13.34 -26.73
C GLY A 50 5.22 -13.35 -26.10
N ALA A 51 5.94 -12.24 -26.24
CA ALA A 51 7.17 -11.96 -25.51
C ALA A 51 6.93 -10.87 -24.47
N CYS A 52 7.55 -11.01 -23.29
CA CYS A 52 7.32 -10.10 -22.17
C CYS A 52 8.53 -9.21 -21.90
N ILE A 53 8.36 -7.89 -21.98
CA ILE A 53 9.37 -6.90 -21.60
C ILE A 53 8.99 -6.36 -20.22
N ILE A 54 9.69 -6.82 -19.19
CA ILE A 54 9.38 -6.51 -17.80
C ILE A 54 10.15 -5.26 -17.38
N MET A 55 9.44 -4.26 -16.86
CA MET A 55 10.07 -3.06 -16.30
C MET A 55 9.63 -2.83 -14.85
N SER A 56 10.61 -2.60 -13.97
CA SER A 56 10.38 -2.37 -12.53
C SER A 56 11.25 -1.24 -11.99
N HIS A 57 11.17 -0.98 -10.69
CA HIS A 57 12.15 -0.18 -9.98
C HIS A 57 12.58 -0.93 -8.71
N MET A 58 13.74 -0.56 -8.18
CA MET A 58 14.23 -1.03 -6.89
C MET A 58 14.71 0.16 -6.06
N GLY A 59 14.25 0.29 -4.83
CA GLY A 59 14.63 1.35 -3.91
C GLY A 59 14.45 2.77 -4.44
N LYS A 60 15.30 3.68 -3.94
CA LYS A 60 15.28 5.12 -4.26
C LYS A 60 16.68 5.61 -4.67
N PRO A 61 17.15 5.26 -5.89
CA PRO A 61 18.47 5.64 -6.38
C PRO A 61 18.64 7.14 -6.70
N LYS A 62 17.54 7.93 -6.69
CA LYS A 62 17.54 9.37 -7.02
C LYS A 62 18.18 9.69 -8.39
N GLY A 63 17.91 8.88 -9.41
CA GLY A 63 18.43 9.11 -10.77
C GLY A 63 19.92 8.80 -10.93
N LYS A 64 20.50 7.99 -10.05
CA LYS A 64 21.92 7.56 -10.12
C LYS A 64 22.00 6.04 -10.15
N VAL A 65 22.87 5.52 -11.01
CA VAL A 65 23.16 4.08 -11.03
C VAL A 65 23.71 3.65 -9.67
N ASN A 66 23.11 2.61 -9.09
CA ASN A 66 23.56 2.01 -7.84
C ASN A 66 23.49 0.48 -7.97
N PRO A 67 24.62 -0.24 -8.01
CA PRO A 67 24.64 -1.69 -8.15
C PRO A 67 23.79 -2.44 -7.12
N LYS A 68 23.71 -1.94 -5.88
CA LYS A 68 22.88 -2.54 -4.81
C LYS A 68 21.37 -2.46 -5.09
N LEU A 69 20.97 -1.59 -6.01
CA LEU A 69 19.59 -1.40 -6.45
C LEU A 69 19.40 -1.86 -7.91
N SER A 70 20.31 -2.67 -8.44
CA SER A 70 20.14 -3.28 -9.78
C SER A 70 19.08 -4.37 -9.73
N LEU A 71 18.27 -4.46 -10.78
CA LEU A 71 17.31 -5.55 -10.98
C LEU A 71 17.96 -6.84 -11.48
N SER A 72 19.24 -6.81 -11.89
CA SER A 72 19.98 -8.03 -12.24
C SER A 72 19.99 -9.05 -11.09
N GLN A 73 20.01 -8.55 -9.84
CA GLN A 73 19.99 -9.35 -8.61
C GLN A 73 18.77 -10.27 -8.49
N ILE A 74 17.64 -9.91 -9.12
CA ILE A 74 16.40 -10.69 -9.02
C ILE A 74 16.09 -11.48 -10.30
N ARG A 75 16.93 -11.39 -11.34
CA ARG A 75 16.69 -12.01 -12.65
C ARG A 75 16.45 -13.51 -12.52
N GLU A 76 17.30 -14.23 -11.79
CA GLU A 76 17.20 -15.68 -11.63
C GLU A 76 15.92 -16.09 -10.88
N ALA A 77 15.52 -15.32 -9.86
CA ALA A 77 14.28 -15.56 -9.14
C ALA A 77 13.05 -15.35 -10.04
N VAL A 78 13.05 -14.28 -10.86
CA VAL A 78 11.99 -14.03 -11.84
C VAL A 78 11.94 -15.15 -12.88
N GLU A 79 13.09 -15.62 -13.39
CA GLU A 79 13.19 -16.72 -14.36
C GLU A 79 12.60 -18.01 -13.80
N LYS A 80 12.99 -18.37 -12.56
CA LYS A 80 12.48 -19.54 -11.85
C LYS A 80 10.97 -19.47 -11.66
N GLU A 81 10.44 -18.35 -11.17
CA GLU A 81 9.01 -18.19 -10.90
C GLU A 81 8.18 -18.12 -12.19
N LEU A 82 8.71 -17.50 -13.24
CA LEU A 82 8.06 -17.43 -14.55
C LEU A 82 8.01 -18.80 -15.23
N GLY A 83 9.05 -19.62 -15.07
CA GLY A 83 9.18 -20.91 -15.75
C GLY A 83 9.52 -20.79 -17.24
N ALA A 84 10.09 -19.65 -17.65
CA ALA A 84 10.54 -19.37 -19.01
C ALA A 84 11.82 -18.54 -18.98
N PRO A 85 12.71 -18.63 -20.00
CA PRO A 85 13.97 -17.86 -20.02
C PRO A 85 13.75 -16.36 -19.86
N VAL A 86 14.55 -15.72 -19.01
CA VAL A 86 14.53 -14.28 -18.78
C VAL A 86 15.89 -13.70 -19.14
N ALA A 87 15.99 -12.95 -20.23
CA ALA A 87 17.16 -12.13 -20.52
C ALA A 87 17.19 -10.88 -19.63
N PHE A 88 18.35 -10.25 -19.48
CA PHE A 88 18.51 -8.99 -18.77
C PHE A 88 19.11 -7.91 -19.67
N ALA A 89 18.47 -6.73 -19.71
CA ALA A 89 19.04 -5.54 -20.35
C ALA A 89 19.67 -4.65 -19.27
N PRO A 90 20.98 -4.34 -19.35
CA PRO A 90 21.70 -3.55 -18.33
C PRO A 90 21.29 -2.07 -18.30
N ASP A 91 20.45 -1.63 -19.24
CA ASP A 91 19.93 -0.29 -19.35
C ASP A 91 18.48 -0.37 -19.86
N CYS A 92 17.56 0.38 -19.26
CA CYS A 92 16.17 0.42 -19.70
C CYS A 92 15.91 1.37 -20.87
N ALA A 93 16.69 2.44 -21.05
CA ALA A 93 16.55 3.41 -22.14
C ALA A 93 17.33 3.01 -23.40
N ASN A 94 18.29 2.10 -23.29
CA ASN A 94 19.14 1.63 -24.40
C ASN A 94 19.04 0.11 -24.61
N ALA A 95 17.81 -0.42 -24.64
CA ALA A 95 17.53 -1.86 -24.71
C ALA A 95 17.20 -2.36 -26.13
N ASP A 96 17.34 -1.54 -27.18
CA ASP A 96 16.85 -1.84 -28.54
C ASP A 96 17.34 -3.19 -29.09
N GLU A 97 18.62 -3.49 -28.91
CA GLU A 97 19.22 -4.74 -29.41
C GLU A 97 18.68 -5.95 -28.65
N ALA A 98 18.59 -5.86 -27.32
CA ALA A 98 18.03 -6.91 -26.47
C ALA A 98 16.55 -7.14 -26.78
N VAL A 99 15.78 -6.06 -26.97
CA VAL A 99 14.37 -6.12 -27.37
C VAL A 99 14.23 -6.75 -28.75
N LYS A 100 15.07 -6.38 -29.72
CA LYS A 100 15.04 -6.96 -31.07
C LYS A 100 15.35 -8.46 -31.06
N ALA A 101 16.31 -8.87 -30.24
CA ALA A 101 16.72 -10.27 -30.09
C ALA A 101 15.74 -11.12 -29.25
N LEU A 102 14.80 -10.52 -28.52
CA LEU A 102 13.88 -11.21 -27.63
C LEU A 102 12.95 -12.17 -28.40
N PRO A 103 13.05 -13.50 -28.19
CA PRO A 103 12.16 -14.47 -28.81
C PRO A 103 10.75 -14.45 -28.21
N MET A 104 9.75 -14.85 -28.99
CA MET A 104 8.40 -15.13 -28.48
C MET A 104 8.45 -16.28 -27.46
N GLY A 105 7.60 -16.21 -26.44
CA GLY A 105 7.60 -17.18 -25.33
C GLY A 105 8.74 -16.97 -24.31
N GLN A 106 9.50 -15.87 -24.41
CA GLN A 106 10.54 -15.50 -23.44
C GLN A 106 10.29 -14.11 -22.86
N ALA A 107 11.07 -13.75 -21.84
CA ALA A 107 11.01 -12.45 -21.22
C ALA A 107 12.35 -11.70 -21.23
N LEU A 108 12.29 -10.38 -21.17
CA LEU A 108 13.42 -9.46 -20.99
C LEU A 108 13.14 -8.60 -19.75
N LEU A 109 13.98 -8.69 -18.74
CA LEU A 109 13.98 -7.80 -17.59
C LEU A 109 14.85 -6.58 -17.88
N LEU A 110 14.25 -5.39 -17.90
CA LEU A 110 14.97 -4.13 -18.01
C LEU A 110 15.59 -3.74 -16.66
N GLU A 111 16.71 -3.03 -16.69
CA GLU A 111 17.30 -2.42 -15.50
C GLU A 111 16.37 -1.40 -14.82
N ASN A 112 16.67 -1.08 -13.58
CA ASN A 112 15.93 -0.19 -12.69
C ASN A 112 15.61 1.16 -13.34
N LEU A 113 14.31 1.39 -13.61
CA LEU A 113 13.86 2.63 -14.25
C LEU A 113 14.24 3.90 -13.48
N ARG A 114 14.38 3.82 -12.15
CA ARG A 114 14.74 4.99 -11.33
C ARG A 114 16.21 5.38 -11.40
N PHE A 115 17.04 4.65 -12.13
CA PHE A 115 18.36 5.16 -12.55
C PHE A 115 18.22 6.35 -13.50
N TYR A 116 17.06 6.52 -14.13
CA TYR A 116 16.71 7.72 -14.90
C TYR A 116 15.82 8.65 -14.07
N PRO A 117 16.19 9.94 -13.88
CA PRO A 117 15.33 10.90 -13.20
C PRO A 117 13.99 11.15 -13.94
N GLU A 118 13.97 10.91 -15.25
CA GLU A 118 12.79 10.99 -16.12
C GLU A 118 11.65 10.08 -15.65
N GLU A 119 11.96 8.92 -15.03
CA GLU A 119 10.96 8.01 -14.48
C GLU A 119 10.08 8.73 -13.45
N GLU A 120 10.68 9.41 -12.47
CA GLU A 120 9.91 10.14 -11.45
C GLU A 120 9.43 11.52 -11.96
N GLY A 121 10.06 12.06 -13.00
CA GLY A 121 9.73 13.35 -13.59
C GLY A 121 9.93 14.51 -12.62
N LYS A 122 10.90 14.38 -11.72
CA LYS A 122 11.31 15.39 -10.75
C LYS A 122 12.70 15.90 -11.09
N PRO A 123 12.93 17.22 -11.04
CA PRO A 123 14.27 17.77 -11.14
C PRO A 123 15.21 17.15 -10.09
N VAL A 124 16.47 16.96 -10.47
CA VAL A 124 17.52 16.47 -9.58
C VAL A 124 18.51 17.59 -9.35
N GLY A 125 18.94 17.77 -8.09
CA GLY A 125 19.98 18.75 -7.74
C GLY A 125 19.50 20.19 -7.59
N ILE A 126 18.18 20.43 -7.55
CA ILE A 126 17.58 21.73 -7.30
C ILE A 126 16.55 21.63 -6.17
N ASP A 127 16.58 22.58 -5.24
CA ASP A 127 15.62 22.65 -4.14
C ASP A 127 14.25 23.14 -4.65
N LYS A 128 13.17 22.75 -3.98
CA LYS A 128 11.82 23.22 -4.31
C LYS A 128 11.66 24.72 -4.11
N ASP A 129 12.41 25.30 -3.18
CA ASP A 129 12.33 26.73 -2.87
C ASP A 129 13.20 27.58 -3.81
N ASP A 130 13.97 26.94 -4.70
CA ASP A 130 14.80 27.62 -5.70
C ASP A 130 13.93 28.25 -6.82
N PRO A 131 14.11 29.53 -7.17
CA PRO A 131 13.36 30.18 -8.24
C PRO A 131 13.46 29.48 -9.61
N ALA A 132 14.52 28.71 -9.86
CA ALA A 132 14.69 27.95 -11.10
C ALA A 132 13.94 26.60 -11.09
N TYR A 133 13.34 26.19 -9.97
CA TYR A 133 12.70 24.87 -9.82
C TYR A 133 11.56 24.65 -10.83
N ASP A 134 10.72 25.65 -11.05
CA ASP A 134 9.59 25.53 -11.96
C ASP A 134 10.03 25.37 -13.43
N ALA A 135 11.09 26.07 -13.83
CA ALA A 135 11.69 25.91 -15.15
C ALA A 135 12.29 24.50 -15.31
N ALA A 136 13.08 24.06 -14.33
CA ALA A 136 13.68 22.72 -14.32
C ALA A 136 12.61 21.62 -14.32
N LYS A 137 11.50 21.81 -13.60
CA LYS A 137 10.37 20.89 -13.56
C LYS A 137 9.67 20.80 -14.92
N LYS A 138 9.50 21.92 -15.62
CA LYS A 138 8.91 21.95 -16.97
C LYS A 138 9.79 21.20 -17.97
N GLU A 139 11.11 21.43 -17.94
CA GLU A 139 12.06 20.70 -18.78
C GLU A 139 12.04 19.19 -18.49
N MET A 140 12.09 18.81 -17.21
CA MET A 140 12.04 17.40 -16.79
C MET A 140 10.74 16.71 -17.25
N LYS A 141 9.62 17.43 -17.32
CA LYS A 141 8.37 16.88 -17.86
C LYS A 141 8.42 16.62 -19.36
N ALA A 142 9.17 17.39 -20.13
CA ALA A 142 9.42 17.09 -21.54
C ALA A 142 10.30 15.83 -21.68
N ARG A 143 11.41 15.76 -20.94
CA ARG A 143 12.30 14.59 -20.92
C ARG A 143 11.59 13.31 -20.45
N GLN A 144 10.68 13.41 -19.47
CA GLN A 144 9.83 12.30 -19.02
C GLN A 144 8.98 11.73 -20.16
N LYS A 145 8.45 12.58 -21.04
CA LYS A 145 7.67 12.14 -22.21
C LYS A 145 8.57 11.40 -23.20
N ASP A 146 9.75 11.91 -23.50
CA ASP A 146 10.68 11.24 -24.41
C ASP A 146 11.15 9.89 -23.87
N PHE A 147 11.41 9.80 -22.57
CA PHE A 147 11.74 8.54 -21.90
C PHE A 147 10.57 7.54 -21.93
N ALA A 148 9.34 7.99 -21.65
CA ALA A 148 8.14 7.15 -21.77
C ALA A 148 7.91 6.67 -23.22
N LYS A 149 8.11 7.56 -24.21
CA LYS A 149 8.04 7.22 -25.64
C LYS A 149 9.10 6.19 -26.02
N LYS A 150 10.32 6.32 -25.49
CA LYS A 150 11.39 5.35 -25.69
C LYS A 150 11.01 3.98 -25.16
N LEU A 151 10.53 3.89 -23.91
CA LEU A 151 10.04 2.63 -23.35
C LEU A 151 8.87 2.04 -24.16
N ALA A 152 7.91 2.88 -24.59
CA ALA A 152 6.79 2.45 -25.41
C ALA A 152 7.24 1.85 -26.75
N SER A 153 8.31 2.39 -27.34
CA SER A 153 8.82 1.94 -28.65
C SER A 153 9.28 0.47 -28.69
N TYR A 154 9.45 -0.16 -27.54
CA TYR A 154 9.89 -1.56 -27.45
C TYR A 154 8.78 -2.59 -27.64
N ALA A 155 7.51 -2.20 -27.60
CA ALA A 155 6.39 -3.13 -27.49
C ALA A 155 5.18 -2.73 -28.33
N ASP A 156 4.34 -3.72 -28.62
CA ASP A 156 3.07 -3.55 -29.33
C ASP A 156 1.93 -3.17 -28.38
N CYS A 157 2.07 -3.52 -27.09
CA CYS A 157 1.07 -3.23 -26.06
C CYS A 157 1.68 -3.00 -24.68
N TYR A 158 0.94 -2.30 -23.83
CA TYR A 158 1.29 -1.96 -22.46
C TYR A 158 0.36 -2.62 -21.45
N VAL A 159 0.95 -3.25 -20.43
CA VAL A 159 0.22 -3.81 -19.28
C VAL A 159 0.71 -3.13 -18.00
N MET A 160 -0.18 -2.41 -17.31
CA MET A 160 0.11 -1.86 -15.99
C MET A 160 -0.27 -2.89 -14.92
N ASP A 161 0.71 -3.42 -14.19
CA ASP A 161 0.51 -4.45 -13.16
C ASP A 161 1.24 -4.11 -11.84
N ALA A 162 1.41 -2.81 -11.55
CA ALA A 162 2.18 -2.31 -10.41
C ALA A 162 1.36 -1.40 -9.48
N PHE A 163 0.41 -1.98 -8.74
CA PHE A 163 -0.54 -1.21 -7.91
C PHE A 163 0.15 -0.32 -6.88
N GLY A 164 1.20 -0.79 -6.22
CA GLY A 164 2.00 -0.01 -5.27
C GLY A 164 2.58 1.29 -5.82
N THR A 165 2.63 1.46 -7.15
CA THR A 165 3.10 2.68 -7.83
C THR A 165 2.00 3.43 -8.60
N ALA A 166 0.77 2.92 -8.60
CA ALA A 166 -0.33 3.48 -9.40
C ALA A 166 -0.76 4.89 -8.97
N HIS A 167 -0.51 5.29 -7.72
CA HIS A 167 -0.72 6.65 -7.21
C HIS A 167 0.24 7.69 -7.79
N ARG A 168 1.27 7.27 -8.52
CA ARG A 168 2.29 8.17 -9.07
C ARG A 168 2.12 8.35 -10.57
N LYS A 169 2.20 9.60 -11.02
CA LYS A 169 2.28 9.95 -12.44
C LYS A 169 3.73 9.89 -12.94
N HIS A 170 4.31 8.69 -12.94
CA HIS A 170 5.65 8.40 -13.44
C HIS A 170 5.62 8.08 -14.94
N ALA A 171 6.80 8.06 -15.56
CA ALA A 171 6.96 7.73 -16.97
C ALA A 171 6.34 6.37 -17.28
N SER A 172 6.74 5.35 -16.53
CA SER A 172 6.34 3.96 -16.75
C SER A 172 4.98 3.55 -16.19
N THR A 173 4.33 4.40 -15.38
CA THR A 173 3.03 4.07 -14.77
C THR A 173 1.88 4.70 -15.52
N ALA A 174 1.98 6.00 -15.83
CA ALA A 174 0.89 6.79 -16.39
C ALA A 174 1.24 7.40 -17.75
N VAL A 175 2.45 7.98 -17.91
CA VAL A 175 2.80 8.72 -19.14
C VAL A 175 2.96 7.78 -20.34
N ILE A 176 3.51 6.58 -20.12
CA ILE A 176 3.71 5.59 -21.18
C ILE A 176 2.38 5.20 -21.86
N ALA A 177 1.27 5.25 -21.12
CA ALA A 177 -0.06 4.88 -21.63
C ALA A 177 -0.58 5.85 -22.71
N ASP A 178 0.00 7.05 -22.85
CA ASP A 178 -0.35 8.01 -23.91
C ASP A 178 0.18 7.57 -25.29
N TYR A 179 1.13 6.63 -25.32
CA TYR A 179 1.76 6.11 -26.54
C TYR A 179 1.16 4.78 -27.03
N PHE A 180 0.10 4.31 -26.38
CA PHE A 180 -0.62 3.10 -26.76
C PHE A 180 -2.11 3.42 -26.94
N ASP A 181 -2.69 2.92 -28.03
CA ASP A 181 -4.13 3.00 -28.25
C ASP A 181 -4.91 2.29 -27.13
N THR A 182 -6.17 2.67 -26.93
CA THR A 182 -7.07 2.08 -25.92
C THR A 182 -7.26 0.57 -26.05
N ASN A 183 -7.00 0.00 -27.23
CA ASN A 183 -7.03 -1.44 -27.49
C ASN A 183 -5.71 -2.16 -27.16
N ASN A 184 -4.62 -1.42 -26.99
CA ASN A 184 -3.26 -1.94 -26.75
C ASN A 184 -2.70 -1.51 -25.38
N LYS A 185 -3.57 -1.03 -24.47
CA LYS A 185 -3.22 -0.80 -23.06
C LYS A 185 -4.26 -1.41 -22.13
N MET A 186 -3.80 -2.03 -21.05
CA MET A 186 -4.66 -2.75 -20.11
C MET A 186 -4.04 -2.84 -18.71
N LEU A 187 -4.87 -3.23 -17.74
CA LEU A 187 -4.41 -3.63 -16.41
C LEU A 187 -3.99 -5.10 -16.44
N GLY A 188 -2.96 -5.44 -15.68
CA GLY A 188 -2.64 -6.84 -15.37
C GLY A 188 -3.54 -7.39 -14.26
N TYR A 189 -3.43 -8.70 -14.00
CA TYR A 189 -4.29 -9.39 -13.04
C TYR A 189 -4.13 -8.90 -11.60
N LEU A 190 -2.91 -8.50 -11.18
CA LEU A 190 -2.70 -7.96 -9.85
C LEU A 190 -3.38 -6.60 -9.71
N MET A 191 -3.22 -5.73 -10.72
CA MET A 191 -3.93 -4.45 -10.76
C MET A 191 -5.45 -4.60 -10.78
N GLU A 192 -6.00 -5.52 -11.59
CA GLU A 192 -7.45 -5.78 -11.63
C GLU A 192 -7.99 -6.25 -10.28
N LYS A 193 -7.27 -7.14 -9.58
CA LYS A 193 -7.63 -7.60 -8.24
C LYS A 193 -7.62 -6.46 -7.22
N GLU A 194 -6.59 -5.62 -7.22
CA GLU A 194 -6.48 -4.48 -6.31
C GLU A 194 -7.59 -3.44 -6.56
N VAL A 195 -7.85 -3.08 -7.83
CA VAL A 195 -8.94 -2.16 -8.18
C VAL A 195 -10.28 -2.72 -7.73
N LYS A 196 -10.54 -4.02 -7.97
CA LYS A 196 -11.78 -4.67 -7.52
C LYS A 196 -11.91 -4.69 -6.00
N ALA A 197 -10.81 -4.92 -5.27
CA ALA A 197 -10.81 -4.89 -3.81
C ALA A 197 -11.13 -3.49 -3.26
N VAL A 198 -10.58 -2.44 -3.88
CA VAL A 198 -10.90 -1.04 -3.58
C VAL A 198 -12.36 -0.73 -3.89
N ASP A 199 -12.87 -1.14 -5.05
CA ASP A 199 -14.25 -0.90 -5.45
C ASP A 199 -15.25 -1.55 -4.48
N ASN A 200 -14.93 -2.72 -3.92
CA ASN A 200 -15.76 -3.39 -2.91
C ASN A 200 -15.90 -2.60 -1.60
N VAL A 201 -14.95 -1.73 -1.25
CA VAL A 201 -15.00 -0.92 -0.03
C VAL A 201 -15.37 0.55 -0.26
N LEU A 202 -15.32 1.03 -1.50
CA LEU A 202 -15.65 2.42 -1.83
C LEU A 202 -16.96 2.61 -2.59
N SER A 203 -17.35 1.64 -3.43
CA SER A 203 -18.45 1.78 -4.39
C SER A 203 -19.49 0.66 -4.28
N ASN A 204 -19.04 -0.60 -4.22
CA ASN A 204 -19.88 -1.80 -4.18
C ASN A 204 -20.07 -2.32 -2.76
N ILE A 205 -20.39 -1.40 -1.85
CA ILE A 205 -20.39 -1.65 -0.40
C ILE A 205 -21.59 -2.52 -0.01
N LYS A 206 -21.32 -3.65 0.64
CA LYS A 206 -22.35 -4.45 1.33
C LYS A 206 -22.41 -4.04 2.80
N ARG A 207 -23.60 -3.71 3.31
CA ARG A 207 -23.79 -3.23 4.68
C ARG A 207 -24.16 -4.36 5.66
N PRO A 208 -23.74 -4.29 6.94
CA PRO A 208 -22.97 -3.19 7.55
C PRO A 208 -21.51 -3.12 7.09
N PHE A 209 -21.04 -1.92 6.79
CA PHE A 209 -19.64 -1.61 6.48
C PHE A 209 -18.95 -1.08 7.72
N VAL A 210 -17.93 -1.81 8.16
CA VAL A 210 -17.09 -1.44 9.32
C VAL A 210 -15.70 -1.05 8.83
N ALA A 211 -15.27 0.16 9.14
CA ALA A 211 -13.89 0.58 8.97
C ALA A 211 -13.16 0.60 10.31
N ILE A 212 -11.93 0.11 10.34
CA ILE A 212 -11.05 0.10 11.49
C ILE A 212 -9.81 0.91 11.12
N MET A 213 -9.61 2.04 11.81
CA MET A 213 -8.47 2.91 11.65
C MET A 213 -7.64 2.92 12.92
N GLY A 214 -6.37 2.55 12.80
CA GLY A 214 -5.45 2.50 13.93
C GLY A 214 -4.10 3.17 13.64
N GLY A 215 -3.13 2.89 14.49
CA GLY A 215 -1.80 3.47 14.44
C GLY A 215 -1.63 4.71 15.32
N SER A 216 -0.50 5.39 15.15
CA SER A 216 0.01 6.36 16.14
C SER A 216 -0.55 7.78 16.01
N LYS A 217 -0.97 8.22 14.82
CA LYS A 217 -1.32 9.63 14.55
C LYS A 217 -2.64 9.78 13.79
N VAL A 218 -3.52 10.65 14.29
CA VAL A 218 -4.76 11.09 13.63
C VAL A 218 -4.44 11.76 12.31
N SER A 219 -3.46 12.67 12.30
CA SER A 219 -3.11 13.50 11.13
C SER A 219 -2.85 12.70 9.86
N SER A 220 -2.22 11.53 10.01
CA SER A 220 -1.90 10.63 8.90
C SER A 220 -3.11 9.93 8.28
N LYS A 221 -4.29 9.98 8.94
CA LYS A 221 -5.52 9.27 8.54
C LYS A 221 -6.72 10.18 8.35
N ILE A 222 -6.59 11.49 8.58
CA ILE A 222 -7.73 12.44 8.47
C ILE A 222 -8.43 12.32 7.11
N GLY A 223 -7.68 12.32 6.01
CA GLY A 223 -8.26 12.24 4.67
C GLY A 223 -9.06 10.94 4.45
N ILE A 224 -8.54 9.83 4.96
CA ILE A 224 -9.20 8.51 4.92
C ILE A 224 -10.49 8.56 5.75
N ILE A 225 -10.40 9.01 7.00
CA ILE A 225 -11.54 9.11 7.91
C ILE A 225 -12.64 9.97 7.27
N GLN A 226 -12.29 11.16 6.78
CA GLN A 226 -13.24 12.08 6.14
C GLN A 226 -13.93 11.45 4.92
N ASN A 227 -13.19 10.75 4.06
CA ASN A 227 -13.80 10.07 2.91
C ASN A 227 -14.70 8.90 3.33
N LEU A 228 -14.39 8.22 4.44
CA LEU A 228 -15.14 7.07 4.92
C LEU A 228 -16.38 7.43 5.74
N LEU A 229 -16.40 8.59 6.41
CA LEU A 229 -17.54 9.03 7.23
C LEU A 229 -18.87 9.14 6.45
N GLY A 230 -18.82 9.34 5.13
CA GLY A 230 -20.01 9.28 4.27
C GLY A 230 -20.37 7.90 3.73
N LYS A 231 -19.65 6.84 4.13
CA LYS A 231 -19.76 5.49 3.54
C LYS A 231 -19.97 4.40 4.58
N VAL A 232 -19.24 4.44 5.70
CA VAL A 232 -19.25 3.39 6.73
C VAL A 232 -20.50 3.46 7.58
N ASP A 233 -20.93 2.32 8.13
CA ASP A 233 -21.96 2.27 9.18
C ASP A 233 -21.31 2.40 10.56
N ARG A 234 -20.12 1.82 10.73
CA ARG A 234 -19.33 1.88 11.97
C ARG A 234 -17.88 2.22 11.69
N LEU A 235 -17.31 3.10 12.49
CA LEU A 235 -15.90 3.48 12.43
C LEU A 235 -15.23 3.20 13.78
N ILE A 236 -14.30 2.25 13.79
CA ILE A 236 -13.45 1.97 14.95
C ILE A 236 -12.19 2.83 14.84
N LEU A 237 -11.89 3.63 15.87
CA LEU A 237 -10.61 4.34 16.00
C LEU A 237 -9.84 3.79 17.21
N CYS A 238 -8.68 3.20 16.95
CA CYS A 238 -7.87 2.48 17.94
C CYS A 238 -6.38 2.88 17.89
N GLY A 239 -5.56 2.34 18.78
CA GLY A 239 -4.13 2.66 18.84
C GLY A 239 -3.86 4.06 19.41
N GLY A 240 -2.69 4.61 19.11
CA GLY A 240 -2.22 5.89 19.65
C GLY A 240 -3.16 7.08 19.37
N MET A 241 -3.92 7.04 18.27
CA MET A 241 -4.89 8.09 17.98
C MET A 241 -6.01 8.19 19.02
N THR A 242 -6.35 7.13 19.75
CA THR A 242 -7.37 7.14 20.81
C THR A 242 -7.07 8.23 21.86
N TYR A 243 -5.80 8.48 22.16
CA TYR A 243 -5.40 9.45 23.19
C TYR A 243 -5.61 10.91 22.75
N THR A 244 -5.53 11.21 21.45
CA THR A 244 -5.89 12.53 20.92
C THR A 244 -7.39 12.81 21.11
N PHE A 245 -8.25 11.82 20.90
CA PHE A 245 -9.69 11.96 21.17
C PHE A 245 -9.96 12.09 22.68
N ALA A 246 -9.34 11.23 23.51
CA ALA A 246 -9.48 11.34 24.97
C ALA A 246 -9.04 12.71 25.49
N LYS A 247 -7.93 13.25 24.98
CA LYS A 247 -7.43 14.58 25.35
C LYS A 247 -8.34 15.71 24.87
N ALA A 248 -8.96 15.57 23.70
CA ALA A 248 -9.91 16.56 23.18
C ALA A 248 -11.15 16.73 24.07
N HIS A 249 -11.52 15.69 24.83
CA HIS A 249 -12.59 15.72 25.85
C HIS A 249 -12.09 16.10 27.25
N GLY A 250 -10.84 16.54 27.39
CA GLY A 250 -10.26 16.93 28.68
C GLY A 250 -9.74 15.77 29.54
N GLY A 251 -9.62 14.56 28.98
CA GLY A 251 -9.09 13.39 29.68
C GLY A 251 -7.60 13.48 30.01
N GLU A 252 -7.18 12.68 30.99
CA GLU A 252 -5.79 12.46 31.37
C GLU A 252 -5.24 11.23 30.64
N ILE A 253 -4.12 11.40 29.93
CA ILE A 253 -3.55 10.37 29.06
C ILE A 253 -2.11 10.00 29.44
N GLY A 254 -1.64 10.42 30.62
CA GLY A 254 -0.25 10.24 31.03
C GLY A 254 0.76 10.74 30.00
N GLN A 255 1.70 9.88 29.63
CA GLN A 255 2.75 10.12 28.62
C GLN A 255 2.37 9.63 27.22
N SER A 256 1.13 9.20 27.01
CA SER A 256 0.68 8.63 25.74
C SER A 256 0.80 9.64 24.59
N ILE A 257 1.01 9.11 23.38
CA ILE A 257 1.13 9.93 22.17
C ILE A 257 -0.13 10.78 21.94
N VAL A 258 0.06 12.07 21.64
CA VAL A 258 -1.04 13.01 21.39
C VAL A 258 -0.64 14.06 20.37
N GLU A 259 -1.57 14.41 19.48
CA GLU A 259 -1.44 15.52 18.54
C GLU A 259 -2.25 16.73 19.05
N LEU A 260 -1.62 17.56 19.89
CA LEU A 260 -2.26 18.71 20.54
C LEU A 260 -2.81 19.74 19.52
N ASP A 261 -2.21 19.85 18.34
CA ASP A 261 -2.67 20.72 17.25
C ASP A 261 -3.81 20.10 16.43
N LYS A 262 -4.33 18.94 16.83
CA LYS A 262 -5.39 18.19 16.14
C LYS A 262 -6.59 17.87 17.04
N LEU A 263 -6.69 18.46 18.23
CA LEU A 263 -7.83 18.25 19.13
C LEU A 263 -9.16 18.70 18.49
N ASP A 264 -9.18 19.86 17.85
CA ASP A 264 -10.38 20.36 17.13
C ASP A 264 -10.78 19.43 15.98
N VAL A 265 -9.79 18.83 15.31
CA VAL A 265 -10.04 17.85 14.24
C VAL A 265 -10.69 16.60 14.81
N ALA A 266 -10.25 16.12 15.97
CA ALA A 266 -10.87 14.97 16.63
C ALA A 266 -12.35 15.24 16.94
N LEU A 267 -12.66 16.41 17.50
CA LEU A 267 -14.04 16.82 17.78
C LEU A 267 -14.89 16.97 16.49
N ASP A 268 -14.32 17.51 15.42
CA ASP A 268 -14.98 17.62 14.11
C ASP A 268 -15.27 16.24 13.50
N VAL A 269 -14.36 15.27 13.65
CA VAL A 269 -14.60 13.87 13.24
C VAL A 269 -15.79 13.27 13.98
N GLU A 270 -15.89 13.45 15.30
CA GLU A 270 -17.04 12.95 16.07
C GLU A 270 -18.35 13.62 15.67
N LYS A 271 -18.31 14.93 15.44
CA LYS A 271 -19.46 15.70 14.97
C LYS A 271 -19.94 15.17 13.62
N LYS A 272 -19.03 15.03 12.65
CA LYS A 272 -19.34 14.49 11.31
C LYS A 272 -19.83 13.05 11.37
N ALA A 273 -19.28 12.23 12.26
CA ALA A 273 -19.79 10.86 12.47
C ALA A 273 -21.26 10.89 12.89
N LYS A 274 -21.62 11.72 13.87
CA LYS A 274 -23.03 11.90 14.29
C LYS A 274 -23.92 12.42 13.16
N GLU A 275 -23.45 13.43 12.41
CA GLU A 275 -24.19 14.01 11.29
C GLU A 275 -24.44 12.99 10.16
N ASN A 276 -23.50 12.07 9.93
CA ASN A 276 -23.63 11.01 8.91
C ASN A 276 -24.28 9.72 9.46
N GLY A 277 -24.71 9.69 10.72
CA GLY A 277 -25.30 8.50 11.35
C GLY A 277 -24.30 7.34 11.52
N VAL A 278 -23.00 7.64 11.56
CA VAL A 278 -21.93 6.66 11.77
C VAL A 278 -21.77 6.36 13.25
N GLU A 279 -21.78 5.08 13.60
CA GLU A 279 -21.41 4.62 14.93
C GLU A 279 -19.89 4.73 15.11
N LEU A 280 -19.43 5.76 15.83
CA LEU A 280 -18.02 5.93 16.17
C LEU A 280 -17.66 5.12 17.42
N VAL A 281 -16.70 4.21 17.28
CA VAL A 281 -16.28 3.28 18.33
C VAL A 281 -14.83 3.58 18.74
N LEU A 282 -14.69 4.31 19.84
CA LEU A 282 -13.40 4.62 20.47
C LEU A 282 -13.05 3.58 21.55
N GLY A 283 -11.74 3.35 21.74
CA GLY A 283 -11.20 2.61 22.88
C GLY A 283 -11.46 3.33 24.20
N ILE A 284 -11.89 2.59 25.22
CA ILE A 284 -12.33 3.12 26.53
C ILE A 284 -11.37 2.77 27.68
N ASP A 285 -10.51 1.78 27.48
CA ASP A 285 -9.44 1.38 28.37
C ASP A 285 -8.19 1.01 27.56
N SER A 286 -7.03 1.11 28.19
CA SER A 286 -5.72 0.89 27.57
C SER A 286 -4.86 0.03 28.48
N VAL A 287 -4.08 -0.86 27.88
CA VAL A 287 -2.92 -1.45 28.54
C VAL A 287 -1.81 -0.42 28.47
N CYS A 288 -1.29 -0.04 29.63
CA CYS A 288 -0.31 1.02 29.77
C CYS A 288 0.99 0.49 30.38
N CYS A 289 2.10 1.14 30.06
CA CYS A 289 3.43 0.85 30.61
C CYS A 289 4.06 2.11 31.18
N THR A 290 4.93 1.99 32.18
CA THR A 290 5.66 3.14 32.73
C THR A 290 6.95 3.48 31.97
N ASP A 291 7.50 2.54 31.20
CA ASP A 291 8.79 2.71 30.50
C ASP A 291 8.91 1.75 29.31
N TYR A 292 8.50 2.22 28.13
CA TYR A 292 8.59 1.49 26.88
C TYR A 292 9.67 2.05 25.96
N ASP A 293 10.49 1.16 25.38
CA ASP A 293 11.53 1.54 24.42
C ASP A 293 11.00 1.42 22.99
N PHE A 294 10.53 2.52 22.42
CA PHE A 294 10.09 2.55 21.01
C PHE A 294 11.21 2.28 19.99
N ALA A 295 12.48 2.45 20.35
CA ALA A 295 13.58 2.19 19.42
C ALA A 295 13.83 0.68 19.27
N ASN A 296 13.63 -0.07 20.36
CA ASN A 296 13.86 -1.51 20.41
C ASN A 296 12.56 -2.34 20.47
N PHE A 297 11.41 -1.68 20.51
CA PHE A 297 10.08 -2.27 20.67
C PHE A 297 10.00 -3.24 21.86
N CYS A 298 10.43 -2.79 23.04
CA CYS A 298 10.46 -3.64 24.23
C CYS A 298 10.14 -2.88 25.53
N VAL A 299 9.68 -3.63 26.53
CA VAL A 299 9.44 -3.13 27.89
C VAL A 299 10.76 -3.06 28.64
N ARG A 300 11.10 -1.89 29.22
CA ARG A 300 12.35 -1.75 29.99
C ARG A 300 12.27 -2.49 31.33
N LYS A 301 13.43 -2.92 31.83
CA LYS A 301 13.53 -3.63 33.11
C LYS A 301 13.02 -2.74 34.25
N GLY A 302 12.06 -3.25 35.02
CA GLY A 302 11.46 -2.55 36.15
C GLY A 302 10.23 -1.71 35.79
N ALA A 303 9.86 -1.65 34.50
CA ALA A 303 8.61 -1.06 34.08
C ALA A 303 7.42 -1.84 34.64
N LYS A 304 6.32 -1.13 34.88
CA LYS A 304 5.05 -1.72 35.31
C LYS A 304 4.07 -1.69 34.15
N ILE A 305 3.28 -2.75 34.02
CA ILE A 305 2.17 -2.84 33.07
C ILE A 305 0.88 -2.96 33.86
N ASP A 306 -0.09 -2.11 33.54
CA ASP A 306 -1.43 -2.14 34.15
C ASP A 306 -2.48 -1.62 33.16
N VAL A 307 -3.76 -1.74 33.50
CA VAL A 307 -4.88 -1.31 32.65
C VAL A 307 -5.58 -0.11 33.28
N PHE A 308 -5.75 0.96 32.50
CA PHE A 308 -6.44 2.17 32.94
C PHE A 308 -7.51 2.58 31.92
N PRO A 309 -8.55 3.33 32.33
CA PRO A 309 -9.41 4.02 31.39
C PRO A 309 -8.58 4.91 30.46
N SER A 310 -8.90 4.91 29.16
CA SER A 310 -8.11 5.65 28.15
C SER A 310 -8.13 7.17 28.34
N ASN A 311 -9.03 7.68 29.18
CA ASN A 311 -9.17 9.08 29.56
C ASN A 311 -8.77 9.39 31.01
N ALA A 312 -8.20 8.42 31.73
CA ALA A 312 -7.73 8.56 33.11
C ALA A 312 -6.44 7.74 33.34
N ILE A 313 -5.47 7.92 32.44
CA ILE A 313 -4.15 7.27 32.54
C ILE A 313 -3.25 8.09 33.48
N PRO A 314 -2.63 7.47 34.50
CA PRO A 314 -1.76 8.17 35.44
C PRO A 314 -0.52 8.78 34.76
N ALA A 315 0.05 9.82 35.36
CA ALA A 315 1.10 10.65 34.77
C ALA A 315 2.39 9.90 34.39
N GLU A 316 2.68 8.80 35.08
CA GLU A 316 3.85 7.96 34.85
C GLU A 316 3.64 6.86 33.80
N TYR A 317 2.42 6.68 33.30
CA TYR A 317 2.08 5.64 32.33
C TYR A 317 1.85 6.20 30.93
N GLU A 318 2.15 5.40 29.91
CA GLU A 318 1.74 5.60 28.52
C GLU A 318 0.93 4.41 28.02
N GLY A 319 -0.13 4.66 27.27
CA GLY A 319 -0.98 3.63 26.68
C GLY A 319 -0.38 3.06 25.40
N LEU A 320 -0.31 1.73 25.32
CA LEU A 320 0.42 1.01 24.27
C LEU A 320 -0.41 -0.06 23.57
N ASP A 321 -1.55 -0.47 24.13
CA ASP A 321 -2.50 -1.39 23.48
C ASP A 321 -3.93 -1.13 23.98
N ALA A 322 -4.92 -1.58 23.22
CA ALA A 322 -6.31 -1.54 23.65
C ALA A 322 -6.51 -2.45 24.87
N GLY A 323 -7.17 -1.96 25.91
CA GLY A 323 -7.51 -2.73 27.10
C GLY A 323 -8.62 -3.77 26.86
N PRO A 324 -8.90 -4.66 27.83
CA PRO A 324 -9.91 -5.71 27.70
C PRO A 324 -11.30 -5.23 27.29
N LEU A 325 -11.79 -4.12 27.85
CA LEU A 325 -13.12 -3.61 27.52
C LEU A 325 -13.19 -3.05 26.10
N SER A 326 -12.11 -2.41 25.65
CA SER A 326 -11.97 -1.90 24.29
C SER A 326 -11.91 -3.04 23.28
N ARG A 327 -11.20 -4.14 23.59
CA ARG A 327 -11.15 -5.34 22.75
C ARG A 327 -12.55 -5.92 22.52
N GLU A 328 -13.32 -6.09 23.59
CA GLU A 328 -14.71 -6.56 23.49
C GLU A 328 -15.58 -5.62 22.65
N LYS A 329 -15.45 -4.31 22.88
CA LYS A 329 -16.19 -3.29 22.14
C LYS A 329 -15.85 -3.29 20.65
N PHE A 330 -14.57 -3.42 20.30
CA PHE A 330 -14.12 -3.51 18.90
C PHE A 330 -14.61 -4.78 18.23
N ALA A 331 -14.49 -5.94 18.90
CA ALA A 331 -15.00 -7.20 18.38
C ALA A 331 -16.51 -7.12 18.11
N LYS A 332 -17.29 -6.62 19.07
CA LYS A 332 -18.74 -6.42 18.94
C LYS A 332 -19.11 -5.48 17.79
N ALA A 333 -18.35 -4.42 17.58
CA ALA A 333 -18.58 -3.50 16.46
C ALA A 333 -18.32 -4.15 15.09
N ILE A 334 -17.45 -5.16 15.02
CA ILE A 334 -17.16 -5.93 13.78
C ILE A 334 -18.24 -7.01 13.52
N GLU A 335 -18.93 -7.49 14.55
CA GLU A 335 -19.96 -8.53 14.40
C GLU A 335 -21.06 -8.15 13.40
N GLY A 336 -21.39 -9.11 12.54
CA GLY A 336 -22.42 -8.97 11.51
C GLY A 336 -22.01 -8.10 10.31
N ALA A 337 -20.78 -7.56 10.28
CA ALA A 337 -20.28 -6.80 9.13
C ALA A 337 -20.35 -7.61 7.84
N LYS A 338 -20.63 -6.94 6.73
CA LYS A 338 -20.62 -7.52 5.37
C LYS A 338 -19.47 -7.00 4.53
N THR A 339 -18.96 -5.82 4.87
CA THR A 339 -17.74 -5.23 4.32
C THR A 339 -16.89 -4.76 5.48
N ILE A 340 -15.58 -5.04 5.45
CA ILE A 340 -14.63 -4.63 6.46
C ILE A 340 -13.41 -4.02 5.78
N LEU A 341 -12.99 -2.85 6.25
CA LEU A 341 -11.70 -2.26 5.92
C LEU A 341 -10.87 -2.13 7.19
N TRP A 342 -9.71 -2.78 7.25
CA TRP A 342 -8.78 -2.63 8.37
C TRP A 342 -7.49 -1.94 7.95
N ASN A 343 -7.19 -0.80 8.58
CA ASN A 343 -6.02 0.02 8.35
C ASN A 343 -5.45 0.62 9.65
N GLY A 344 -4.60 -0.15 10.31
CA GLY A 344 -3.78 0.27 11.44
C GLY A 344 -3.99 -0.63 12.67
N PRO A 345 -2.92 -0.99 13.39
CA PRO A 345 -3.02 -1.78 14.61
C PRO A 345 -3.66 -1.00 15.76
N ALA A 346 -4.17 -1.72 16.77
CA ALA A 346 -4.73 -1.15 17.98
C ALA A 346 -3.71 -0.94 19.11
N GLY A 347 -2.46 -1.34 18.89
CA GLY A 347 -1.37 -1.25 19.86
C GLY A 347 0.00 -1.49 19.23
N CYS A 348 1.06 -1.36 20.03
CA CYS A 348 2.46 -1.60 19.69
C CYS A 348 2.75 -3.10 19.54
N PHE A 349 2.12 -3.72 18.53
CA PHE A 349 2.12 -5.16 18.27
C PHE A 349 3.51 -5.76 18.01
N GLU A 350 4.53 -4.92 17.77
CA GLU A 350 5.92 -5.31 17.68
C GLU A 350 6.42 -5.96 18.99
N CYS A 351 5.93 -5.49 20.13
CA CYS A 351 6.20 -6.02 21.46
C CYS A 351 5.09 -6.99 21.89
N ASP A 352 5.46 -8.19 22.35
CA ASP A 352 4.50 -9.27 22.58
C ASP A 352 3.47 -8.96 23.68
N GLU A 353 3.85 -8.16 24.67
CA GLU A 353 3.03 -7.63 25.76
C GLU A 353 1.87 -6.75 25.26
N PHE A 354 1.98 -6.14 24.07
CA PHE A 354 1.05 -5.15 23.52
C PHE A 354 0.39 -5.62 22.21
N THR A 355 0.22 -6.94 22.05
CA THR A 355 -0.38 -7.55 20.84
C THR A 355 -1.87 -7.80 20.90
N ALA A 356 -2.46 -7.82 22.11
CA ALA A 356 -3.78 -8.42 22.31
C ALA A 356 -4.93 -7.57 21.72
N GLY A 357 -4.81 -6.24 21.67
CA GLY A 357 -5.76 -5.37 20.97
C GLY A 357 -5.80 -5.62 19.47
N SER A 358 -4.63 -5.59 18.82
CA SER A 358 -4.52 -5.87 17.38
C SER A 358 -4.96 -7.29 17.03
N ARG A 359 -4.64 -8.26 17.90
CA ARG A 359 -5.10 -9.64 17.76
C ARG A 359 -6.61 -9.76 17.86
N ALA A 360 -7.25 -9.13 18.85
CA ALA A 360 -8.70 -9.17 19.03
C ALA A 360 -9.44 -8.62 17.79
N ILE A 361 -8.94 -7.52 17.21
CA ILE A 361 -9.45 -7.01 15.94
C ILE A 361 -9.26 -8.03 14.82
N GLY A 362 -8.03 -8.52 14.61
CA GLY A 362 -7.74 -9.47 13.53
C GLY A 362 -8.58 -10.74 13.61
N GLU A 363 -8.79 -11.29 14.81
CA GLU A 363 -9.61 -12.49 15.04
C GLU A 363 -11.10 -12.21 14.78
N ALA A 364 -11.61 -11.04 15.18
CA ALA A 364 -12.98 -10.63 14.86
C ALA A 364 -13.20 -10.45 13.35
N VAL A 365 -12.23 -9.86 12.64
CA VAL A 365 -12.26 -9.72 11.17
C VAL A 365 -12.23 -11.09 10.49
N ALA A 366 -11.36 -12.00 10.94
CA ALA A 366 -11.28 -13.36 10.41
C ALA A 366 -12.60 -14.13 10.61
N LYS A 367 -13.20 -14.02 11.81
CA LYS A 367 -14.52 -14.60 12.11
C LYS A 367 -15.60 -14.07 11.16
N ALA A 368 -15.72 -12.74 11.03
CA ALA A 368 -16.71 -12.14 10.14
C ALA A 368 -16.48 -12.55 8.66
N THR A 369 -15.22 -12.72 8.25
CA THR A 369 -14.87 -13.20 6.91
C THR A 369 -15.34 -14.64 6.70
N ALA A 370 -15.12 -15.52 7.68
CA ALA A 370 -15.62 -16.89 7.63
C ALA A 370 -17.17 -16.95 7.58
N GLU A 371 -17.85 -15.94 8.12
CA GLU A 371 -19.31 -15.75 8.05
C GLU A 371 -19.78 -15.07 6.74
N GLY A 372 -18.87 -14.81 5.80
CA GLY A 372 -19.18 -14.30 4.46
C GLY A 372 -19.00 -12.79 4.27
N ALA A 373 -18.39 -12.08 5.23
CA ALA A 373 -17.96 -10.70 5.02
C ALA A 373 -16.80 -10.62 4.02
N PHE A 374 -16.76 -9.55 3.23
CA PHE A 374 -15.55 -9.18 2.50
C PHE A 374 -14.64 -8.34 3.40
N SER A 375 -13.41 -8.80 3.68
CA SER A 375 -12.42 -8.06 4.45
C SER A 375 -11.22 -7.64 3.62
N LEU A 376 -10.95 -6.34 3.62
CA LEU A 376 -9.78 -5.73 2.99
C LEU A 376 -8.81 -5.26 4.07
N ILE A 377 -7.61 -5.82 4.06
CA ILE A 377 -6.52 -5.42 4.94
C ILE A 377 -5.57 -4.53 4.14
N GLY A 378 -5.33 -3.33 4.65
CA GLY A 378 -4.46 -2.34 4.04
C GLY A 378 -3.49 -1.74 5.03
N GLY A 379 -2.36 -1.22 4.53
CA GLY A 379 -1.31 -0.61 5.34
C GLY A 379 -0.31 -1.65 5.86
N GLY A 380 0.98 -1.32 5.79
CA GLY A 380 2.08 -2.25 6.09
C GLY A 380 1.94 -2.93 7.46
N ASP A 381 1.62 -2.14 8.49
CA ASP A 381 1.53 -2.65 9.87
C ASP A 381 0.35 -3.61 10.09
N SER A 382 -0.78 -3.40 9.40
CA SER A 382 -1.93 -4.32 9.49
C SER A 382 -1.67 -5.63 8.76
N VAL A 383 -0.97 -5.56 7.62
CA VAL A 383 -0.50 -6.77 6.93
C VAL A 383 0.49 -7.53 7.82
N ALA A 384 1.43 -6.82 8.45
CA ALA A 384 2.37 -7.42 9.40
C ALA A 384 1.66 -8.06 10.61
N CYS A 385 0.61 -7.43 11.15
CA CYS A 385 -0.24 -8.02 12.19
C CYS A 385 -0.89 -9.32 11.72
N CYS A 386 -1.51 -9.33 10.53
CA CYS A 386 -2.12 -10.54 9.98
C CYS A 386 -1.12 -11.68 9.85
N ASN A 387 0.10 -11.39 9.41
CA ASN A 387 1.17 -12.38 9.29
C ASN A 387 1.64 -12.86 10.67
N LYS A 388 1.94 -11.95 11.61
CA LYS A 388 2.39 -12.28 12.97
C LYS A 388 1.38 -13.18 13.70
N PHE A 389 0.09 -12.99 13.45
CA PHE A 389 -0.97 -13.73 14.12
C PHE A 389 -1.51 -14.94 13.33
N GLY A 390 -0.95 -15.25 12.15
CA GLY A 390 -1.40 -16.39 11.33
C GLY A 390 -2.83 -16.23 10.80
N LEU A 391 -3.21 -14.99 10.46
CA LEU A 391 -4.55 -14.62 9.97
C LEU A 391 -4.57 -14.33 8.46
N ALA A 392 -3.43 -14.39 7.77
CA ALA A 392 -3.31 -14.01 6.37
C ALA A 392 -4.28 -14.78 5.45
N ASP A 393 -4.41 -16.09 5.68
CA ASP A 393 -5.31 -16.96 4.90
C ASP A 393 -6.78 -16.93 5.40
N LYS A 394 -7.07 -16.13 6.43
CA LYS A 394 -8.40 -16.04 7.07
C LYS A 394 -9.14 -14.74 6.72
N VAL A 395 -8.54 -13.89 5.90
CA VAL A 395 -9.12 -12.62 5.43
C VAL A 395 -9.36 -12.69 3.92
N SER A 396 -10.24 -11.85 3.38
CA SER A 396 -10.60 -11.94 1.96
C SER A 396 -9.51 -11.40 1.04
N TYR A 397 -8.86 -10.30 1.43
CA TYR A 397 -7.85 -9.66 0.62
C TYR A 397 -6.83 -8.87 1.45
N ILE A 398 -5.55 -9.11 1.19
CA ILE A 398 -4.43 -8.35 1.73
C ILE A 398 -3.80 -7.56 0.59
N SER A 399 -3.87 -6.23 0.67
CA SER A 399 -3.31 -5.38 -0.37
C SER A 399 -1.80 -5.25 -0.25
N THR A 400 -1.13 -5.34 -1.39
CA THR A 400 0.31 -5.06 -1.54
C THR A 400 0.56 -3.59 -1.93
N GLY A 401 -0.50 -2.80 -2.11
CA GLY A 401 -0.46 -1.45 -2.65
C GLY A 401 0.10 -0.37 -1.74
N GLY A 402 0.23 -0.66 -0.43
CA GLY A 402 0.74 0.30 0.55
C GLY A 402 0.08 1.69 0.41
N GLY A 403 0.89 2.70 0.10
CA GLY A 403 0.41 4.08 -0.11
C GLY A 403 -0.60 4.25 -1.25
N ALA A 404 -0.53 3.43 -2.30
CA ALA A 404 -1.51 3.50 -3.40
C ALA A 404 -2.91 3.12 -2.93
N LEU A 405 -3.02 2.08 -2.10
CA LEU A 405 -4.29 1.70 -1.49
C LEU A 405 -4.83 2.84 -0.61
N LEU A 406 -3.97 3.43 0.22
CA LEU A 406 -4.36 4.53 1.11
C LEU A 406 -4.90 5.72 0.32
N GLU A 407 -4.19 6.17 -0.72
CA GLU A 407 -4.65 7.27 -1.58
C GLU A 407 -5.96 6.94 -2.29
N ALA A 408 -6.15 5.71 -2.74
CA ALA A 408 -7.42 5.27 -3.33
C ALA A 408 -8.57 5.36 -2.30
N ILE A 409 -8.34 4.89 -1.07
CA ILE A 409 -9.32 4.95 0.03
C ILE A 409 -9.56 6.39 0.50
N GLU A 410 -8.61 7.31 0.33
CA GLU A 410 -8.83 8.76 0.50
C GLU A 410 -9.73 9.36 -0.60
N GLY A 411 -10.08 8.58 -1.63
CA GLY A 411 -10.88 9.04 -2.77
C GLY A 411 -10.04 9.74 -3.86
N LYS A 412 -8.71 9.60 -3.84
CA LYS A 412 -7.84 10.17 -4.87
C LYS A 412 -7.85 9.29 -6.12
N VAL A 413 -7.80 9.96 -7.28
CA VAL A 413 -7.61 9.29 -8.56
C VAL A 413 -6.17 8.76 -8.62
N LEU A 414 -6.02 7.46 -8.90
CA LEU A 414 -4.71 6.84 -9.12
C LEU A 414 -4.28 7.05 -10.58
N PRO A 415 -3.24 7.85 -10.87
CA PRO A 415 -2.84 8.16 -12.24
C PRO A 415 -2.58 6.94 -13.12
N GLY A 416 -1.99 5.86 -12.58
CA GLY A 416 -1.72 4.63 -13.31
C GLY A 416 -2.97 3.84 -13.69
N VAL A 417 -4.05 3.94 -12.89
CA VAL A 417 -5.35 3.33 -13.22
C VAL A 417 -6.07 4.20 -14.25
N ALA A 418 -6.15 5.50 -13.99
CA ALA A 418 -6.82 6.48 -14.85
C ALA A 418 -6.25 6.48 -16.28
N ALA A 419 -4.92 6.39 -16.40
CA ALA A 419 -4.23 6.34 -17.69
C ALA A 419 -4.63 5.14 -18.58
N ILE A 420 -5.07 4.04 -17.97
CA ILE A 420 -5.57 2.84 -18.66
C ILE A 420 -7.07 2.95 -18.93
N LYS A 421 -7.86 3.39 -17.95
CA LYS A 421 -9.33 3.51 -18.08
C LYS A 421 -9.78 4.67 -18.96
N GLY A 422 -8.93 5.68 -19.18
CA GLY A 422 -9.27 6.89 -19.94
C GLY A 422 -10.12 7.87 -19.14
N GLU A 423 -9.92 7.89 -17.81
CA GLU A 423 -10.63 8.73 -16.83
C GLU A 423 -9.86 10.02 -16.47
#